data_AF-A0A7W1PDA1-F1
#
_entry.id   AF-A0A7W1PDA1-F1
#
_cell.length_a   1.000
_cell.length_b   1.000
_cell.length_c   1.000
_cell.angle_alpha   90.00
_cell.angle_beta   90.00
_cell.angle_gamma   90.00
#
_symmetry.space_group_name_H-M   'P 1'
#
loop_
_entity.id
_entity.type
_entity.pdbx_description
1 polymer ?
#
loop_
_entity_poly.entity_id
_entity_poly.type
_entity_poly.pdbx_seq_one_letter_code
_entity_poly.pdbx_strand_id
1 'polypeptide(L)' 'MRLRIHRLHASADLPRYESEAAAGFDLAASSDLTIPPGEVALVPTGLVIEV' A
#
# COMPACT_ATOMS: atom_id res chain seq x y z
N MET A 1 10.36 -13.40 -8.98
CA MET A 1 11.01 -12.58 -7.93
C MET A 1 10.17 -12.66 -6.66
N ARG A 2 10.76 -12.71 -5.46
CA ARG A 2 10.01 -12.73 -4.20
C ARG A 2 10.29 -11.42 -3.46
N LEU A 3 9.27 -10.57 -3.37
CA LEU A 3 9.31 -9.31 -2.61
C LEU A 3 9.13 -9.58 -1.12
N ARG A 4 9.91 -8.89 -0.28
CA ARG A 4 9.75 -8.95 1.17
C ARG A 4 8.98 -7.71 1.61
N ILE A 5 7.87 -7.94 2.31
CA ILE A 5 6.99 -6.88 2.79
C ILE A 5 6.83 -7.06 4.30
N HIS A 6 7.12 -5.99 5.05
CA HIS A 6 6.90 -5.92 6.49
C HIS A 6 5.74 -5.00 6.80
N ARG A 7 4.79 -5.48 7.62
CA ARG A 7 3.68 -4.67 8.13
C ARG A 7 4.13 -3.91 9.36
N LEU A 8 3.99 -2.58 9.34
CA LEU A 8 4.24 -1.72 10.50
C LEU A 8 3.15 -1.87 11.57
N HIS A 9 1.95 -2.30 11.17
CA HIS A 9 0.81 -2.53 12.04
C HIS A 9 0.14 -3.86 11.67
N ALA A 10 -0.37 -4.60 12.65
CA ALA A 10 -1.02 -5.89 12.39
C ALA A 10 -2.25 -5.79 11.48
N SER A 11 -2.92 -4.63 11.47
CA SER A 11 -4.09 -4.33 10.64
C SER A 11 -3.76 -3.88 9.21
N ALA A 12 -2.49 -3.68 8.86
CA ALA A 12 -2.15 -3.26 7.50
C ALA A 12 -2.40 -4.40 6.51
N ASP A 13 -3.13 -4.11 5.44
CA ASP A 13 -3.45 -5.10 4.42
C ASP A 13 -2.20 -5.48 3.62
N LEU A 14 -2.01 -6.79 3.39
CA LEU A 14 -0.94 -7.26 2.53
C LEU A 14 -1.43 -7.27 1.08
N PRO A 15 -0.73 -6.59 0.15
CA PRO A 15 -1.18 -6.50 -1.22
C PRO A 15 -1.01 -7.83 -1.96
N ARG A 16 -1.83 -8.04 -2.97
CA ARG A 16 -1.78 -9.20 -3.86
C ARG A 16 -1.94 -8.76 -5.31
N TYR A 17 -1.45 -9.60 -6.22
CA TYR A 17 -1.78 -9.46 -7.63
C TYR A 17 -3.19 -9.99 -7.86
N GLU A 18 -4.05 -9.19 -8.49
CA GLU A 18 -5.46 -9.58 -8.77
C GLU A 18 -5.61 -10.37 -10.09
N SER A 19 -4.55 -10.50 -10.88
CA SER A 19 -4.49 -11.40 -12.02
C SER A 19 -3.07 -11.93 -12.24
N GLU A 20 -2.94 -13.04 -12.96
CA GLU A 20 -1.66 -13.71 -13.20
C GLU A 20 -0.62 -12.83 -13.92
N ALA A 21 -1.08 -11.99 -14.86
CA ALA A 21 -0.23 -11.12 -15.67
C ALA A 21 -0.17 -9.67 -15.16
N ALA A 22 -0.64 -9.40 -13.94
CA ALA A 22 -0.64 -8.05 -13.39
C ALA A 22 0.79 -7.54 -13.21
N ALA A 23 1.06 -6.33 -13.71
CA ALA A 23 2.37 -5.69 -13.61
C ALA A 23 2.70 -5.21 -12.18
N GLY A 24 1.68 -5.01 -11.35
CA GLY A 24 1.79 -4.51 -9.98
C GLY A 24 0.61 -4.97 -9.12
N PHE A 25 0.62 -4.56 -7.86
CA PHE A 25 -0.44 -4.81 -6.90
C PHE A 25 -0.94 -3.51 -6.29
N ASP A 26 -2.18 -3.53 -5.81
CA ASP A 26 -2.82 -2.36 -5.22
C ASP A 26 -2.25 -2.06 -3.82
N LEU A 27 -2.08 -0.78 -3.50
CA LEU A 27 -1.66 -0.32 -2.18
C LEU A 27 -2.83 0.37 -1.47
N ALA A 28 -3.23 -0.18 -0.32
CA ALA A 28 -4.29 0.39 0.51
C ALA A 28 -3.76 1.51 1.42
N ALA A 29 -4.61 2.49 1.71
CA ALA A 29 -4.36 3.45 2.78
C ALA A 29 -4.49 2.76 4.14
N SER A 30 -3.58 3.06 5.07
CA SER A 30 -3.58 2.48 6.43
C SER A 30 -4.33 3.32 7.47
N SER A 31 -4.83 4.48 7.06
CA SER A 31 -5.58 5.41 7.92
C SER A 31 -6.57 6.20 7.09
N ASP A 32 -7.70 6.55 7.70
CA ASP A 32 -8.63 7.51 7.11
C ASP A 32 -7.98 8.90 7.00
N LEU A 33 -8.19 9.55 5.87
CA LEU A 33 -7.81 10.96 5.68
C LEU A 33 -8.77 11.66 4.71
N THR A 34 -8.79 12.98 4.77
CA THR A 34 -9.46 13.82 3.78
C THR A 34 -8.41 14.65 3.05
N ILE A 35 -8.44 14.64 1.71
CA ILE A 35 -7.59 15.50 0.88
C ILE A 35 -8.45 16.66 0.38
N PRO A 36 -8.22 17.91 0.83
CA PRO A 36 -8.97 19.06 0.36
C PRO A 36 -8.75 19.36 -1.12
N PRO A 37 -9.64 20.12 -1.77
CA PRO A 37 -9.46 20.54 -3.17
C PRO A 37 -8.14 21.30 -3.37
N GLY A 38 -7.34 20.87 -4.35
CA GLY A 38 -6.07 21.52 -4.73
C GLY A 38 -4.86 21.13 -3.89
N GLU A 39 -5.05 20.32 -2.84
CA GLU A 39 -3.96 19.91 -1.94
C GLU A 39 -3.34 18.56 -2.36
N VAL A 40 -2.10 18.35 -1.92
CA VAL A 40 -1.38 17.08 -2.05
C VAL A 40 -1.07 16.54 -0.66
N ALA A 41 -1.36 15.26 -0.42
CA ALA A 41 -1.12 14.61 0.86
C ALA A 41 -0.25 13.36 0.70
N LEU A 42 0.55 13.08 1.72
CA LEU A 42 1.22 11.80 1.88
C LEU A 42 0.26 10.80 2.52
N VAL A 43 -0.10 9.75 1.78
CA VAL A 43 -1.00 8.69 2.27
C VAL A 43 -0.17 7.50 2.76
N PRO A 44 -0.21 7.14 4.05
CA PRO A 44 0.58 6.03 4.57
C PRO A 44 -0.05 4.68 4.18
N THR A 45 0.78 3.74 3.73
CA THR A 45 0.35 2.35 3.45
C THR A 45 0.51 1.41 4.65
N GLY A 46 1.33 1.80 5.63
CA GLY A 46 1.68 0.93 6.77
C GLY A 46 2.58 -0.24 6.40
N LEU A 47 3.26 -0.17 5.26
CA LEU A 47 4.15 -1.22 4.75
C LEU A 47 5.57 -0.70 4.56
N VAL A 48 6.55 -1.57 4.84
CA VAL A 48 7.93 -1.43 4.39
C VAL A 48 8.17 -2.50 3.33
N ILE A 49 8.72 -2.10 2.19
CA ILE A 49 8.93 -2.95 1.02
C ILE A 49 10.42 -2.98 0.67
N GLU A 50 10.96 -4.19 0.50
CA GLU A 50 12.32 -4.43 0.03
C GLU A 50 12.28 -4.82 -1.46
N VAL A 51 12.95 -4.02 -2.30
CA VAL A 51 13.00 -4.15 -3.77
C VAL A 51 14.40 -4.46 -4.26
#